data_AF-A0AAV6X1J0-F1
#
_entry.id   AF-A0AAV6X1J0-F1
#
_cell.length_a   1.000
_cell.length_b   1.000
_cell.length_c   1.000
_cell.angle_alpha   90.00
_cell.angle_beta   90.00
_cell.angle_gamma   90.00
#
_symmetry.space_group_name_H-M   'P 1'
#
loop_
_entity.id
_entity.type
_entity.pdbx_description
1 polymer ?
#
loop_
_entity_poly.entity_id
_entity_poly.type
_entity_poly.pdbx_seq_one_letter_code
_entity_poly.pdbx_strand_id
1 'polypeptide(L)'
;MTGEPQKVSMDIDSPGGSTGTPYRPQQNGLNLYPVSVNDSGEGLPYAPENFPNPGDKWSWKVGRRIASAGHFLDRYMYPPPSLRRPGPKRGFPSRLSLEQYIRGKFPDVDVNAFFASFSWKIPYKKDIDDQGTPVETVENLESDEVHCKAGNKFCSSLATQEDSVSEVMSCDICCSEPSFCRDCCCILCCRTINNSCGGYSYIRCEANIKGYDCGHISHIDCALRAYMAGTVGGSIGLDAEYYCRRCDSRADLVSHVKKLLENCESIDSRDVIEKILKVGICVLRGSKKTIAKQLLHHIELAMSKLKNGTYLGDIWKKEDVSAATAELSPNTNGGSGFKKYEEDPHDCEKVSPPKLSSNFDHRVESLKLEDEIDHILDRLKKSQAIEYRLAEEKLLAQKNFILNLYQQLDKEKCDLSRHTSSKGQDSLLDAVLNRVNQIKREVLRLKDMEEVAKGFGRVPKHILKEQYGLDIEH
;
A
#
# COMPACT_ATOMS: atom_id res chain seq x y z
N MET A 1 -39.22 -28.37 -67.28
CA MET A 1 -39.96 -29.47 -66.64
C MET A 1 -39.16 -29.88 -65.41
N THR A 2 -39.41 -29.27 -64.25
CA THR A 2 -40.55 -29.49 -63.32
C THR A 2 -40.26 -30.64 -62.38
N GLY A 3 -40.25 -30.37 -61.07
CA GLY A 3 -40.51 -31.40 -60.08
C GLY A 3 -39.67 -31.39 -58.79
N GLU A 4 -39.61 -30.27 -58.07
CA GLU A 4 -39.91 -30.35 -56.63
C GLU A 4 -41.45 -30.51 -56.48
N PRO A 5 -42.07 -30.80 -55.31
CA PRO A 5 -41.57 -31.19 -53.98
C PRO A 5 -42.51 -32.28 -53.33
N GLN A 6 -42.48 -32.40 -51.98
CA GLN A 6 -43.54 -32.89 -51.04
C GLN A 6 -43.20 -34.20 -50.29
N LYS A 7 -43.54 -34.39 -49.00
CA LYS A 7 -44.22 -33.59 -47.97
C LYS A 7 -43.99 -34.26 -46.59
N VAL A 8 -43.63 -33.44 -45.59
CA VAL A 8 -44.25 -33.25 -44.25
C VAL A 8 -44.90 -34.44 -43.52
N SER A 9 -44.44 -34.72 -42.28
CA SER A 9 -45.20 -34.57 -41.00
C SER A 9 -44.26 -34.83 -39.80
N MET A 10 -44.05 -33.89 -38.85
CA MET A 10 -44.71 -33.79 -37.51
C MET A 10 -44.70 -35.14 -36.75
N ASP A 11 -44.29 -35.29 -35.48
CA ASP A 11 -43.96 -34.36 -34.39
C ASP A 11 -43.50 -35.19 -33.15
N ILE A 12 -42.87 -34.52 -32.17
CA ILE A 12 -42.88 -34.76 -30.70
C ILE A 12 -41.80 -35.66 -30.00
N ASP A 13 -41.04 -34.93 -29.17
CA ASP A 13 -40.45 -35.15 -27.83
C ASP A 13 -39.33 -36.15 -27.48
N SER A 14 -38.19 -35.52 -27.19
CA SER A 14 -37.42 -35.53 -25.93
C SER A 14 -36.06 -36.25 -25.88
N PRO A 15 -35.03 -35.62 -25.26
CA PRO A 15 -33.63 -35.99 -25.46
C PRO A 15 -33.01 -36.72 -24.26
N GLY A 16 -32.36 -37.86 -24.51
CA GLY A 16 -31.42 -38.50 -23.58
C GLY A 16 -29.98 -38.10 -23.91
N GLY A 17 -29.29 -37.51 -22.94
CA GLY A 17 -27.98 -36.87 -23.10
C GLY A 17 -26.79 -37.81 -23.31
N SER A 18 -25.81 -37.32 -24.05
CA SER A 18 -24.44 -37.84 -24.11
C SER A 18 -23.49 -36.68 -23.81
N THR A 19 -22.88 -36.70 -22.62
CA THR A 19 -21.95 -35.68 -22.13
C THR A 19 -20.60 -35.79 -22.84
N GLY A 20 -20.23 -34.72 -23.56
CA GLY A 20 -18.95 -34.59 -24.27
C GLY A 20 -17.80 -34.18 -23.36
N THR A 21 -16.60 -34.70 -23.67
CA THR A 21 -15.31 -34.32 -23.09
C THR A 21 -14.89 -32.90 -23.48
N PRO A 22 -14.29 -32.08 -22.59
CA PRO A 22 -13.86 -30.72 -22.93
C PRO A 22 -12.46 -30.67 -23.58
N TYR A 23 -12.35 -29.86 -24.62
CA TYR A 23 -11.14 -29.55 -25.41
C TYR A 23 -9.99 -28.99 -24.55
N ARG A 24 -8.76 -29.53 -24.75
CA ARG A 24 -7.52 -29.02 -24.11
C ARG A 24 -6.77 -28.03 -25.02
N PRO A 25 -6.36 -26.84 -24.53
CA PRO A 25 -5.55 -25.91 -25.31
C PRO A 25 -4.08 -26.37 -25.42
N GLN A 26 -3.54 -26.44 -26.64
CA GLN A 26 -2.10 -26.65 -26.89
C GLN A 26 -1.40 -25.30 -27.09
N GLN A 27 -0.33 -25.03 -26.33
CA GLN A 27 0.53 -23.87 -26.53
C GLN A 27 2.00 -24.31 -26.42
N ASN A 28 2.82 -23.95 -27.42
CA ASN A 28 4.24 -24.34 -27.52
C ASN A 28 4.51 -25.86 -27.49
N GLY A 29 3.56 -26.68 -27.96
CA GLY A 29 3.67 -28.16 -27.89
C GLY A 29 3.46 -28.73 -26.48
N LEU A 30 3.17 -27.89 -25.48
CA LEU A 30 2.84 -28.31 -24.11
C LEU A 30 1.33 -28.49 -23.95
N ASN A 31 0.94 -29.58 -23.28
CA ASN A 31 -0.46 -29.87 -22.96
C ASN A 31 -0.87 -29.11 -21.70
N LEU A 32 -1.52 -27.95 -21.85
CA LEU A 32 -1.94 -27.12 -20.73
C LEU A 32 -3.26 -27.64 -20.16
N TYR A 33 -3.32 -27.83 -18.83
CA TYR A 33 -4.52 -28.21 -18.10
C TYR A 33 -4.94 -27.12 -17.10
N PRO A 34 -6.23 -26.76 -17.02
CA PRO A 34 -6.69 -25.81 -16.02
C PRO A 34 -6.41 -26.28 -14.60
N VAL A 35 -6.07 -25.35 -13.72
CA VAL A 35 -5.83 -25.61 -12.30
C VAL A 35 -6.79 -24.80 -11.43
N SER A 36 -7.00 -25.27 -10.21
CA SER A 36 -7.85 -24.62 -9.22
C SER A 36 -7.10 -23.51 -8.50
N VAL A 37 -7.88 -22.64 -7.85
CA VAL A 37 -7.33 -21.59 -7.00
C VAL A 37 -6.44 -22.21 -5.91
N ASN A 38 -5.25 -21.63 -5.71
CA ASN A 38 -4.22 -22.10 -4.76
C ASN A 38 -3.47 -23.38 -5.14
N ASP A 39 -3.71 -23.94 -6.32
CA ASP A 39 -2.95 -25.09 -6.79
C ASP A 39 -1.46 -24.77 -6.91
N SER A 40 -0.66 -25.82 -6.71
CA SER A 40 0.78 -25.77 -6.88
C SER A 40 1.27 -27.06 -7.49
N GLY A 41 2.45 -27.00 -8.11
CA GLY A 41 3.07 -28.15 -8.73
C GLY A 41 4.53 -27.88 -9.03
N GLU A 42 5.18 -28.85 -9.69
CA GLU A 42 6.58 -28.77 -10.06
C GLU A 42 6.74 -29.16 -11.53
N GLY A 43 7.70 -28.52 -12.19
CA GLY A 43 8.06 -28.83 -13.56
C GLY A 43 6.99 -28.51 -14.59
N LEU A 44 7.08 -29.19 -15.73
CA LEU A 44 6.26 -28.91 -16.90
C LEU A 44 4.78 -29.25 -16.65
N PRO A 45 3.84 -28.56 -17.31
CA PRO A 45 4.05 -27.54 -18.34
C PRO A 45 4.25 -26.13 -17.78
N TYR A 46 4.18 -25.94 -16.46
CA TYR A 46 4.08 -24.60 -15.84
C TYR A 46 5.35 -24.12 -15.16
N ALA A 47 6.40 -24.93 -15.08
CA ALA A 47 7.70 -24.51 -14.59
C ALA A 47 8.81 -25.25 -15.36
N PRO A 48 10.02 -24.67 -15.44
CA PRO A 48 11.11 -25.30 -16.16
C PRO A 48 11.64 -26.55 -15.41
N GLU A 49 12.10 -27.52 -16.19
CA GLU A 49 12.80 -28.71 -15.72
C GLU A 49 14.21 -28.77 -16.30
N ASN A 50 15.09 -29.51 -15.63
CA ASN A 50 16.49 -29.73 -16.03
C ASN A 50 17.31 -28.44 -16.17
N PHE A 51 16.89 -27.38 -15.45
CA PHE A 51 17.57 -26.11 -15.44
C PHE A 51 17.83 -25.60 -14.01
N PRO A 52 19.05 -25.15 -13.68
CA PRO A 52 20.22 -25.11 -14.56
C PRO A 52 20.91 -26.46 -14.72
N ASN A 53 20.68 -27.42 -13.82
CA ASN A 53 21.27 -28.75 -13.91
C ASN A 53 20.22 -29.80 -14.32
N PRO A 54 20.63 -30.89 -14.99
CA PRO A 54 19.77 -32.05 -15.20
C PRO A 54 19.17 -32.55 -13.87
N GLY A 55 17.86 -32.77 -13.84
CA GLY A 55 17.11 -33.19 -12.64
C GLY A 55 16.54 -32.04 -11.80
N ASP A 56 16.92 -30.78 -12.05
CA ASP A 56 16.34 -29.64 -11.34
C ASP A 56 14.88 -29.41 -11.76
N LYS A 57 13.96 -29.37 -10.78
CA LYS A 57 12.55 -29.02 -11.01
C LYS A 57 12.19 -27.74 -10.28
N TRP A 58 11.74 -26.76 -11.04
CA TRP A 58 11.19 -25.53 -10.49
C TRP A 58 9.74 -25.76 -10.06
N SER A 59 9.33 -25.13 -8.97
CA SER A 59 7.94 -25.25 -8.47
C SER A 59 7.14 -24.01 -8.85
N TRP A 60 5.84 -24.17 -9.09
CA TRP A 60 4.90 -23.08 -9.36
C TRP A 60 3.73 -23.12 -8.38
N LYS A 61 3.14 -21.96 -8.11
CA LYS A 61 1.89 -21.84 -7.33
C LYS A 61 1.03 -20.74 -7.92
N VAL A 62 -0.28 -20.95 -7.97
CA VAL A 62 -1.26 -19.92 -8.33
C VAL A 62 -1.96 -19.38 -7.09
N GLY A 63 -2.40 -18.12 -7.14
CA GLY A 63 -3.24 -17.50 -6.11
C GLY A 63 -4.70 -17.46 -6.56
N ARG A 64 -5.42 -16.39 -6.22
CA ARG A 64 -6.89 -16.30 -6.44
C ARG A 64 -7.29 -15.33 -7.54
N ARG A 65 -6.44 -14.37 -7.91
CA ARG A 65 -6.76 -13.40 -8.96
C ARG A 65 -6.66 -14.05 -10.34
N ILE A 66 -7.75 -13.98 -11.09
CA ILE A 66 -7.88 -14.52 -12.44
C ILE A 66 -8.14 -13.37 -13.40
N ALA A 67 -7.38 -13.30 -14.49
CA ALA A 67 -7.59 -12.34 -15.55
C ALA A 67 -8.90 -12.67 -16.30
N SER A 68 -9.53 -11.66 -16.90
CA SER A 68 -10.68 -11.86 -17.79
C SER A 68 -10.42 -12.89 -18.90
N ALA A 69 -9.17 -13.02 -19.33
CA ALA A 69 -8.70 -14.02 -20.29
C ALA A 69 -8.59 -15.47 -19.74
N GLY A 70 -9.01 -15.74 -18.50
CA GLY A 70 -9.10 -17.09 -17.92
C GLY A 70 -7.79 -17.69 -17.43
N HIS A 71 -6.80 -16.87 -17.08
CA HIS A 71 -5.52 -17.32 -16.50
C HIS A 71 -5.22 -16.61 -15.18
N PHE A 72 -4.43 -17.23 -14.32
CA PHE A 72 -4.04 -16.63 -13.04
C PHE A 72 -3.14 -15.40 -13.24
N LEU A 73 -3.45 -14.33 -12.49
CA LEU A 73 -2.60 -13.15 -12.33
C LEU A 73 -1.62 -13.36 -11.17
N ASP A 74 -2.07 -14.03 -10.12
CA ASP A 74 -1.24 -14.44 -9.00
C ASP A 74 -0.53 -15.74 -9.37
N ARG A 75 0.70 -15.63 -9.88
CA ARG A 75 1.51 -16.79 -10.19
C ARG A 75 2.92 -16.60 -9.65
N TYR A 76 3.36 -17.58 -8.90
CA TYR A 76 4.66 -17.59 -8.23
C TYR A 76 5.50 -18.72 -8.79
N MET A 77 6.78 -18.44 -9.01
CA MET A 77 7.78 -19.42 -9.42
C MET A 77 8.83 -19.58 -8.32
N TYR A 78 9.23 -20.81 -8.03
CA TYR A 78 10.19 -21.10 -6.97
C TYR A 78 11.41 -21.84 -7.52
N PRO A 79 12.63 -21.45 -7.12
CA PRO A 79 13.83 -22.11 -7.57
C PRO A 79 13.93 -23.54 -7.00
N PRO A 80 14.56 -24.46 -7.76
CA PRO A 80 14.84 -25.82 -7.34
C PRO A 80 15.77 -25.83 -6.12
N PRO A 81 15.80 -26.93 -5.34
CA PRO A 81 16.66 -27.04 -4.15
C PRO A 81 18.14 -26.68 -4.41
N SER A 82 18.68 -27.06 -5.57
CA SER A 82 20.05 -26.74 -6.00
C SER A 82 20.37 -25.23 -6.06
N LEU A 83 19.35 -24.39 -6.22
CA LEU A 83 19.47 -22.94 -6.30
C LEU A 83 19.04 -22.21 -5.03
N ARG A 84 18.55 -22.93 -4.03
CA ARG A 84 18.14 -22.35 -2.74
C ARG A 84 19.38 -22.06 -1.90
N ARG A 85 19.47 -20.82 -1.41
CA ARG A 85 20.42 -20.46 -0.34
C ARG A 85 19.80 -20.80 1.02
N PRO A 86 20.61 -21.02 2.08
CA PRO A 86 20.09 -21.14 3.44
C PRO A 86 19.33 -19.87 3.83
N GLY A 87 18.01 -19.95 3.96
CA GLY A 87 17.13 -18.80 4.19
C GLY A 87 15.69 -19.02 3.71
N PRO A 88 14.80 -18.01 3.86
CA PRO A 88 13.39 -18.13 3.48
C PRO A 88 13.25 -18.38 1.97
N LYS A 89 12.31 -19.27 1.60
CA LYS A 89 11.97 -19.63 0.22
C LYS A 89 11.47 -18.39 -0.54
N ARG A 90 12.37 -17.65 -1.21
CA ARG A 90 11.98 -16.51 -2.07
C ARG A 90 11.45 -17.04 -3.40
N GLY A 91 10.15 -16.86 -3.64
CA GLY A 91 9.53 -17.07 -4.95
C GLY A 91 9.54 -15.78 -5.77
N PHE A 92 9.44 -15.92 -7.09
CA PHE A 92 9.34 -14.83 -8.06
C PHE A 92 7.85 -14.59 -8.38
N PRO A 93 7.29 -13.43 -8.00
CA PRO A 93 5.86 -13.13 -8.19
C PRO A 93 5.54 -12.58 -9.60
N SER A 94 6.57 -12.30 -10.41
CA SER A 94 6.40 -11.71 -11.75
C SER A 94 7.41 -12.25 -12.74
N ARG A 95 7.03 -12.29 -14.02
CA ARG A 95 7.91 -12.70 -15.12
C ARG A 95 9.19 -11.86 -15.15
N LEU A 96 9.04 -10.54 -14.96
CA LEU A 96 10.17 -9.59 -14.93
C LEU A 96 11.15 -9.89 -13.79
N SER A 97 10.65 -10.20 -12.59
CA SER A 97 11.54 -10.54 -11.46
C SER A 97 12.33 -11.83 -11.70
N LEU A 98 11.70 -12.82 -12.34
CA LEU A 98 12.40 -14.05 -12.75
C LEU A 98 13.41 -13.77 -13.88
N GLU A 99 13.04 -12.96 -14.87
CA GLU A 99 13.93 -12.59 -15.98
C GLU A 99 15.21 -11.88 -15.49
N GLN A 100 15.06 -10.90 -14.60
CA GLN A 100 16.19 -10.21 -13.98
C GLN A 100 17.09 -11.18 -13.19
N TYR A 101 16.48 -12.13 -12.48
CA TYR A 101 17.22 -13.16 -11.75
C TYR A 101 18.02 -14.08 -12.68
N ILE A 102 17.40 -14.55 -13.77
CA ILE A 102 18.06 -15.44 -14.74
C ILE A 102 19.21 -14.71 -15.42
N ARG A 103 19.01 -13.47 -15.91
CA ARG A 103 20.09 -12.67 -16.50
C ARG A 103 21.24 -12.40 -15.53
N GLY A 104 20.91 -12.12 -14.26
CA GLY A 104 21.92 -11.82 -13.24
C GLY A 104 22.71 -13.05 -12.79
N LYS A 105 22.08 -14.22 -12.73
CA LYS A 105 22.70 -15.45 -12.20
C LYS A 105 23.28 -16.36 -13.29
N PHE A 106 22.74 -16.29 -14.50
CA PHE A 106 23.13 -17.11 -15.65
C PHE A 106 23.24 -16.21 -16.91
N PRO A 107 24.30 -15.40 -17.01
CA PRO A 107 24.46 -14.40 -18.08
C PRO A 107 24.54 -15.03 -19.49
N ASP A 108 25.00 -16.27 -19.59
CA ASP A 108 25.17 -17.00 -20.86
C ASP A 108 23.91 -17.73 -21.33
N VAL A 109 22.81 -17.65 -20.57
CA VAL A 109 21.56 -18.35 -20.90
C VAL A 109 20.74 -17.52 -21.88
N ASP A 110 20.29 -18.17 -22.96
CA ASP A 110 19.22 -17.62 -23.79
C ASP A 110 17.91 -17.57 -22.99
N VAL A 111 17.61 -16.36 -22.50
CA VAL A 111 16.41 -16.06 -21.72
C VAL A 111 15.12 -16.36 -22.50
N ASN A 112 15.13 -16.18 -23.82
CA ASN A 112 13.96 -16.47 -24.64
C ASN A 112 13.73 -17.97 -24.73
N ALA A 113 14.79 -18.75 -24.95
CA ALA A 113 14.72 -20.22 -24.91
C ALA A 113 14.26 -20.74 -23.53
N PHE A 114 14.74 -20.14 -22.44
CA PHE A 114 14.32 -20.47 -21.07
C PHE A 114 12.81 -20.26 -20.88
N PHE A 115 12.26 -19.12 -21.27
CA PHE A 115 10.82 -18.86 -21.14
C PHE A 115 9.96 -19.56 -22.20
N ALA A 116 10.57 -20.08 -23.27
CA ALA A 116 9.88 -20.91 -24.26
C ALA A 116 9.72 -22.37 -23.79
N SER A 117 10.56 -22.83 -22.85
CA SER A 117 10.54 -24.22 -22.37
C SER A 117 9.33 -24.58 -21.49
N PHE A 118 8.62 -23.59 -20.94
CA PHE A 118 7.43 -23.79 -20.12
C PHE A 118 6.39 -22.67 -20.35
N SER A 119 5.13 -22.91 -19.98
CA SER A 119 4.10 -21.88 -20.01
C SER A 119 4.13 -21.01 -18.76
N TRP A 120 4.33 -19.70 -18.95
CA TRP A 120 4.15 -18.72 -17.88
C TRP A 120 2.66 -18.51 -17.52
N LYS A 121 1.72 -18.75 -18.44
CA LYS A 121 0.29 -18.54 -18.17
C LYS A 121 -0.35 -19.86 -17.73
N ILE A 122 -0.93 -19.86 -16.54
CA ILE A 122 -1.63 -21.04 -15.99
C ILE A 122 -3.14 -20.81 -16.14
N PRO A 123 -3.87 -21.66 -16.89
CA PRO A 123 -5.31 -21.54 -17.08
C PRO A 123 -6.08 -21.83 -15.78
N TYR A 124 -7.17 -21.10 -15.56
CA TYR A 124 -8.09 -21.31 -14.43
C TYR A 124 -9.21 -22.29 -14.81
N LYS A 125 -9.54 -23.20 -13.90
CA LYS A 125 -10.73 -24.04 -14.00
C LYS A 125 -11.97 -23.25 -13.55
N LYS A 126 -12.85 -22.87 -14.48
CA LYS A 126 -14.16 -22.29 -14.11
C LYS A 126 -15.07 -23.40 -13.59
N ASP A 127 -15.44 -23.33 -12.33
CA ASP A 127 -16.57 -24.10 -11.81
C ASP A 127 -17.85 -23.48 -12.40
N ILE A 128 -18.63 -24.30 -13.10
CA ILE A 128 -19.95 -23.93 -13.59
C ILE A 128 -20.90 -24.22 -12.43
N ASP A 129 -21.46 -23.17 -11.83
CA ASP A 129 -22.50 -23.26 -10.81
C ASP A 129 -23.71 -24.01 -11.38
N ASP A 130 -24.10 -25.10 -10.71
CA ASP A 130 -25.48 -25.57 -10.72
C ASP A 130 -25.94 -25.79 -9.27
N GLN A 131 -27.22 -25.51 -9.05
CA GLN A 131 -27.83 -25.16 -7.78
C GLN A 131 -27.78 -26.25 -6.70
N GLY A 132 -27.54 -25.83 -5.45
CA GLY A 132 -28.23 -26.38 -4.27
C GLY A 132 -27.44 -27.27 -3.31
N THR A 133 -27.58 -26.93 -2.02
CA THR A 133 -27.27 -27.68 -0.77
C THR A 133 -25.82 -27.78 -0.27
N PRO A 134 -25.59 -27.53 1.05
CA PRO A 134 -24.30 -27.69 1.69
C PRO A 134 -24.05 -29.17 1.99
N VAL A 135 -22.92 -29.71 1.53
CA VAL A 135 -22.44 -31.02 1.97
C VAL A 135 -21.47 -30.80 3.12
N GLU A 136 -21.98 -31.05 4.33
CA GLU A 136 -21.15 -31.46 5.45
C GLU A 136 -20.38 -32.72 5.06
N THR A 137 -19.07 -32.74 5.32
CA THR A 137 -18.31 -33.98 5.50
C THR A 137 -17.42 -33.81 6.73
N VAL A 138 -18.02 -34.17 7.86
CA VAL A 138 -17.39 -34.80 9.03
C VAL A 138 -16.73 -36.10 8.53
N GLU A 139 -15.57 -36.61 8.97
CA GLU A 139 -14.79 -36.52 10.19
C GLU A 139 -13.30 -36.77 9.88
N ASN A 140 -12.40 -36.27 10.72
CA ASN A 140 -11.49 -37.19 11.41
C ASN A 140 -11.23 -36.64 12.82
N LEU A 141 -11.76 -37.36 13.80
CA LEU A 141 -11.58 -37.18 15.23
C LEU A 141 -10.12 -37.40 15.62
N GLU A 142 -9.54 -36.46 16.38
CA GLU A 142 -8.55 -36.75 17.42
C GLU A 142 -8.44 -35.53 18.37
N SER A 143 -9.04 -35.69 19.57
CA SER A 143 -8.84 -34.97 20.84
C SER A 143 -9.16 -33.46 20.94
N ASP A 144 -10.24 -33.17 21.68
CA ASP A 144 -10.64 -31.85 22.23
C ASP A 144 -9.60 -31.28 23.23
N GLU A 145 -8.52 -30.73 22.71
CA GLU A 145 -7.73 -29.74 23.42
C GLU A 145 -7.84 -28.42 22.63
N VAL A 146 -8.46 -27.40 23.22
CA VAL A 146 -8.49 -26.04 22.65
C VAL A 146 -7.04 -25.60 22.51
N HIS A 147 -6.50 -25.68 21.29
CA HIS A 147 -5.11 -25.35 21.02
C HIS A 147 -5.06 -24.13 20.09
N CYS A 148 -4.10 -23.25 20.35
CA CYS A 148 -3.82 -22.14 19.47
C CYS A 148 -3.26 -22.70 18.16
N LYS A 149 -3.82 -22.31 17.01
CA LYS A 149 -3.28 -22.68 15.68
C LYS A 149 -1.78 -22.39 15.52
N ALA A 150 -1.28 -21.36 16.19
CA ALA A 150 0.13 -20.98 16.15
C ALA A 150 0.99 -21.67 17.23
N GLY A 151 0.42 -22.60 18.00
CA GLY A 151 1.11 -23.29 19.11
C GLY A 151 1.45 -22.38 20.31
N ASN A 152 0.87 -21.17 20.38
CA ASN A 152 1.13 -20.25 21.48
C ASN A 152 0.32 -20.63 22.72
N LYS A 153 1.02 -21.13 23.75
CA LYS A 153 0.43 -21.53 25.05
C LYS A 153 -0.19 -20.38 25.85
N PHE A 154 0.12 -19.13 25.50
CA PHE A 154 -0.40 -17.93 26.16
C PHE A 154 -1.36 -17.14 25.26
N CYS A 155 -1.92 -17.79 24.23
CA CYS A 155 -2.84 -17.12 23.31
C CYS A 155 -4.15 -16.78 24.01
N SER A 156 -4.70 -15.58 23.78
CA SER A 156 -5.99 -15.16 24.35
C SER A 156 -7.15 -16.03 23.88
N SER A 157 -7.02 -16.69 22.72
CA SER A 157 -7.98 -17.67 22.22
C SER A 157 -8.09 -18.93 23.10
N LEU A 158 -7.16 -19.13 24.04
CA LEU A 158 -7.18 -20.23 25.00
C LEU A 158 -7.88 -19.85 26.31
N ALA A 159 -8.11 -18.55 26.55
CA ALA A 159 -8.68 -18.02 27.79
C ALA A 159 -10.20 -17.81 27.73
N THR A 160 -10.83 -18.03 26.57
CA THR A 160 -12.27 -17.80 26.35
C THR A 160 -13.03 -19.12 26.45
N GLN A 161 -13.36 -19.52 27.68
CA GLN A 161 -14.58 -20.30 27.93
C GLN A 161 -15.74 -19.31 27.97
N GLU A 162 -16.72 -19.54 27.09
CA GLU A 162 -18.13 -19.15 27.13
C GLU A 162 -18.48 -17.68 27.52
N ASP A 163 -19.37 -17.06 26.75
CA ASP A 163 -20.00 -15.74 27.01
C ASP A 163 -19.29 -14.48 26.50
N SER A 164 -19.02 -14.44 25.19
CA SER A 164 -19.39 -13.27 24.36
C SER A 164 -19.03 -13.59 22.91
N VAL A 165 -20.03 -14.01 22.14
CA VAL A 165 -19.88 -14.15 20.69
C VAL A 165 -19.90 -12.73 20.10
N SER A 166 -18.82 -11.99 20.27
CA SER A 166 -18.53 -10.91 19.33
C SER A 166 -18.43 -11.57 17.97
N GLU A 167 -19.34 -11.23 17.07
CA GLU A 167 -19.33 -11.71 15.70
C GLU A 167 -18.01 -11.26 15.04
N VAL A 168 -17.05 -12.18 14.97
CA VAL A 168 -15.68 -11.96 14.51
C VAL A 168 -15.64 -12.14 12.98
N MET A 169 -15.05 -11.18 12.23
CA MET A 169 -14.92 -11.31 10.77
C MET A 169 -14.21 -12.62 10.39
N SER A 170 -14.81 -13.44 9.53
CA SER A 170 -14.09 -14.53 8.89
C SER A 170 -12.98 -13.97 7.98
N CYS A 171 -11.80 -14.59 8.01
CA CYS A 171 -10.64 -14.12 7.25
C CYS A 171 -9.88 -15.29 6.63
N ASP A 172 -10.24 -15.64 5.41
CA ASP A 172 -9.66 -16.78 4.68
C ASP A 172 -8.37 -16.40 3.91
N ILE A 173 -7.77 -15.28 4.31
CA ILE A 173 -6.50 -14.77 3.78
C ILE A 173 -5.34 -15.26 4.64
N CYS A 174 -5.38 -14.97 5.94
CA CYS A 174 -4.34 -15.41 6.88
C CYS A 174 -4.89 -16.37 7.94
N CYS A 175 -6.17 -16.33 8.33
CA CYS A 175 -6.69 -17.21 9.39
C CYS A 175 -6.96 -18.65 8.92
N SER A 176 -6.87 -18.89 7.60
CA SER A 176 -6.87 -20.20 6.95
C SER A 176 -5.49 -20.87 6.93
N GLU A 177 -4.40 -20.14 7.18
CA GLU A 177 -3.06 -20.73 7.26
C GLU A 177 -2.94 -21.58 8.53
N PRO A 178 -2.50 -22.86 8.46
CA PRO A 178 -2.54 -23.79 9.58
C PRO A 178 -1.82 -23.32 10.84
N SER A 179 -0.72 -22.56 10.67
CA SER A 179 0.10 -22.05 11.78
C SER A 179 -0.18 -20.58 12.13
N PHE A 180 -1.20 -19.96 11.53
CA PHE A 180 -1.54 -18.57 11.80
C PHE A 180 -2.73 -18.50 12.74
N CYS A 181 -2.52 -17.90 13.91
CA CYS A 181 -3.58 -17.58 14.85
C CYS A 181 -3.83 -16.07 14.83
N ARG A 182 -5.06 -15.67 14.49
CA ARG A 182 -5.48 -14.26 14.47
C ARG A 182 -5.19 -13.52 15.77
N ASP A 183 -5.31 -14.21 16.90
CA ASP A 183 -5.22 -13.62 18.23
C ASP A 183 -3.81 -13.49 18.77
N CYS A 184 -2.82 -14.11 18.12
CA CYS A 184 -1.44 -13.96 18.54
C CYS A 184 -0.43 -13.81 17.41
N CYS A 185 -0.81 -13.88 16.14
CA CYS A 185 0.11 -13.73 15.01
C CYS A 185 0.05 -12.33 14.40
N CYS A 186 1.22 -11.79 14.11
CA CYS A 186 1.36 -10.60 13.30
C CYS A 186 0.98 -10.90 11.84
N ILE A 187 0.04 -10.15 11.27
CA ILE A 187 -0.44 -10.30 9.89
C ILE A 187 0.67 -10.09 8.84
N LEU A 188 1.75 -9.39 9.19
CA LEU A 188 2.83 -9.05 8.26
C LEU A 188 3.94 -10.10 8.23
N CYS A 189 4.31 -10.67 9.37
CA CYS A 189 5.43 -11.62 9.48
C CYS A 189 5.01 -13.05 9.86
N CYS A 190 3.73 -13.24 10.18
CA CYS A 190 3.12 -14.51 10.62
C CYS A 190 3.73 -15.10 11.90
N ARG A 191 4.54 -14.33 12.64
CA ARG A 191 5.12 -14.76 13.93
C ARG A 191 4.26 -14.31 15.08
N THR A 192 4.40 -15.02 16.20
CA THR A 192 3.68 -14.70 17.42
C THR A 192 4.11 -13.35 18.01
N ILE A 193 3.17 -12.62 18.58
CA ILE A 193 3.42 -11.46 19.41
C ILE A 193 3.84 -11.90 20.81
N ASN A 194 4.74 -11.13 21.41
CA ASN A 194 5.09 -11.33 22.80
C ASN A 194 4.20 -10.41 23.65
N ASN A 195 3.45 -11.00 24.58
CA ASN A 195 2.61 -10.24 25.51
C ASN A 195 3.40 -9.71 26.72
N SER A 196 4.70 -10.00 26.81
CA SER A 196 5.57 -9.44 27.84
C SER A 196 5.54 -7.91 27.78
N CYS A 197 5.41 -7.27 28.95
CA CYS A 197 5.46 -5.81 29.13
C CYS A 197 4.27 -5.05 28.51
N GLY A 198 3.04 -5.54 28.68
CA GLY A 198 1.84 -4.72 28.44
C GLY A 198 1.54 -4.42 26.97
N GLY A 199 2.01 -5.26 26.05
CA GLY A 199 1.61 -5.23 24.64
C GLY A 199 2.21 -4.11 23.78
N TYR A 200 3.32 -3.50 24.21
CA TYR A 200 3.93 -2.37 23.48
C TYR A 200 4.47 -2.68 22.08
N SER A 201 4.72 -3.96 21.81
CA SER A 201 5.38 -4.40 20.59
C SER A 201 4.40 -4.65 19.44
N TYR A 202 3.10 -4.49 19.66
CA TYR A 202 2.07 -4.78 18.66
C TYR A 202 0.85 -3.86 18.76
N ILE A 203 0.08 -3.81 17.67
CA ILE A 203 -1.23 -3.17 17.59
C ILE A 203 -2.28 -4.16 17.07
N ARG A 204 -3.46 -4.16 17.68
CA ARG A 204 -4.64 -4.87 17.18
C ARG A 204 -5.54 -3.89 16.44
N CYS A 205 -6.04 -4.28 15.27
CA CYS A 205 -7.01 -3.49 14.53
C CYS A 205 -8.40 -3.60 15.18
N GLU A 206 -8.92 -2.48 15.64
CA GLU A 206 -10.24 -2.36 16.32
C GLU A 206 -11.36 -1.91 15.36
N ALA A 207 -11.11 -1.91 14.05
CA ALA A 207 -12.11 -1.47 13.08
C ALA A 207 -13.27 -2.46 12.97
N ASN A 208 -14.50 -1.94 13.10
CA ASN A 208 -15.72 -2.67 12.83
C ASN A 208 -16.13 -2.49 11.36
N ILE A 209 -16.30 -3.59 10.62
CA ILE A 209 -16.70 -3.60 9.22
C ILE A 209 -17.99 -4.40 9.12
N LYS A 210 -19.09 -3.71 8.79
CA LYS A 210 -20.41 -4.35 8.60
C LYS A 210 -20.86 -5.21 9.79
N GLY A 211 -20.59 -4.77 11.03
CA GLY A 211 -21.00 -5.45 12.26
C GLY A 211 -19.93 -6.34 12.89
N TYR A 212 -18.81 -6.58 12.20
CA TYR A 212 -17.78 -7.50 12.65
C TYR A 212 -16.44 -6.80 12.90
N ASP A 213 -15.73 -7.18 13.95
CA ASP A 213 -14.41 -6.61 14.25
C ASP A 213 -13.31 -7.26 13.39
N CYS A 214 -12.39 -6.43 12.87
CA CYS A 214 -11.26 -6.90 12.07
C CYS A 214 -10.24 -7.70 12.90
N GLY A 215 -9.89 -7.22 14.09
CA GLY A 215 -9.11 -7.91 15.12
C GLY A 215 -7.72 -8.44 14.75
N HIS A 216 -7.20 -8.15 13.55
CA HIS A 216 -5.86 -8.58 13.13
C HIS A 216 -4.78 -7.80 13.88
N ILE A 217 -3.72 -8.51 14.23
CA ILE A 217 -2.60 -7.97 14.99
C ILE A 217 -1.41 -7.71 14.06
N SER A 218 -0.62 -6.68 14.35
CA SER A 218 0.66 -6.44 13.70
C SER A 218 1.71 -6.03 14.73
N HIS A 219 2.94 -6.53 14.62
CA HIS A 219 4.06 -5.93 15.37
C HIS A 219 4.24 -4.49 14.90
N ILE A 220 4.45 -3.56 15.84
CA ILE A 220 4.70 -2.15 15.49
C ILE A 220 5.94 -2.05 14.58
N ASP A 221 7.02 -2.77 14.89
CA ASP A 221 8.22 -2.82 14.05
C ASP A 221 7.96 -3.36 12.64
N CYS A 222 7.11 -4.38 12.51
CA CYS A 222 6.75 -4.90 11.18
C CYS A 222 5.93 -3.86 10.40
N ALA A 223 5.00 -3.18 11.07
CA ALA A 223 4.20 -2.14 10.45
C ALA A 223 5.05 -0.94 10.03
N LEU A 224 5.99 -0.47 10.87
CA LEU A 224 6.93 0.60 10.53
C LEU A 224 7.79 0.23 9.31
N ARG A 225 8.39 -0.97 9.30
CA ARG A 225 9.21 -1.46 8.17
C ARG A 225 8.43 -1.65 6.87
N ALA A 226 7.13 -1.93 6.99
CA ALA A 226 6.24 -2.10 5.85
C ALA A 226 5.58 -0.78 5.40
N TYR A 227 5.93 0.36 5.99
CA TYR A 227 5.29 1.66 5.74
C TYR A 227 3.78 1.67 6.03
N MET A 228 3.37 0.89 7.04
CA MET A 228 2.00 0.74 7.51
C MET A 228 1.77 1.34 8.90
N ALA A 229 2.79 1.94 9.51
CA ALA A 229 2.69 2.66 10.78
C ALA A 229 3.59 3.90 10.77
N GLY A 230 3.25 4.89 11.60
CA GLY A 230 4.02 6.12 11.80
C GLY A 230 3.59 7.24 10.84
N THR A 231 4.50 8.17 10.55
CA THR A 231 4.29 9.21 9.55
C THR A 231 4.86 8.74 8.21
N VAL A 232 3.97 8.48 7.24
CA VAL A 232 4.31 7.87 5.96
C VAL A 232 3.73 8.71 4.82
N GLY A 233 4.59 9.19 3.92
CA GLY A 233 4.19 9.93 2.73
C GLY A 233 3.54 9.08 1.63
N GLY A 234 3.39 9.64 0.43
CA GLY A 234 2.87 8.90 -0.73
C GLY A 234 1.34 8.79 -0.80
N SER A 235 0.84 7.67 -1.31
CA SER A 235 -0.59 7.42 -1.52
C SER A 235 -1.34 6.98 -0.26
N ILE A 236 -0.64 6.39 0.72
CA ILE A 236 -1.24 5.99 2.00
C ILE A 236 -1.41 7.22 2.89
N GLY A 237 -0.37 8.06 3.03
CA GLY A 237 -0.48 9.35 3.75
C GLY A 237 -0.90 9.18 5.21
N LEU A 238 0.00 8.69 6.05
CA LEU A 238 -0.20 8.50 7.49
C LEU A 238 0.48 9.61 8.28
N ASP A 239 -0.11 10.02 9.40
CA ASP A 239 0.46 10.99 10.35
C ASP A 239 0.38 10.45 11.79
N ALA A 240 1.45 9.80 12.27
CA ALA A 240 1.45 8.99 13.50
C ALA A 240 0.25 8.02 13.58
N GLU A 241 0.00 7.26 12.51
CA GLU A 241 -1.14 6.36 12.37
C GLU A 241 -0.69 4.94 11.98
N TYR A 242 -1.53 3.96 12.22
CA TYR A 242 -1.42 2.59 11.73
C TYR A 242 -2.47 2.33 10.65
N TYR A 243 -2.07 1.70 9.56
CA TYR A 243 -2.91 1.24 8.46
C TYR A 243 -3.01 -0.28 8.49
N CYS A 244 -4.23 -0.82 8.60
CA CYS A 244 -4.43 -2.26 8.68
C CYS A 244 -4.39 -2.92 7.30
N ARG A 245 -3.52 -3.92 7.11
CA ARG A 245 -3.33 -4.60 5.81
C ARG A 245 -4.58 -5.35 5.30
N ARG A 246 -5.47 -5.73 6.22
CA ARG A 246 -6.64 -6.58 5.92
C ARG A 246 -7.85 -5.78 5.47
N CYS A 247 -8.12 -4.68 6.16
CA CYS A 247 -9.37 -3.93 6.06
C CYS A 247 -9.18 -2.48 5.67
N ASP A 248 -7.92 -2.03 5.52
CA ASP A 248 -7.56 -0.69 5.11
C ASP A 248 -8.02 0.42 6.08
N SER A 249 -8.44 0.04 7.29
CA SER A 249 -8.77 0.99 8.35
C SER A 249 -7.52 1.64 8.93
N ARG A 250 -7.67 2.87 9.42
CA ARG A 250 -6.62 3.59 10.12
C ARG A 250 -6.87 3.62 11.62
N ALA A 251 -5.80 3.59 12.41
CA ALA A 251 -5.83 3.76 13.86
C ALA A 251 -4.80 4.81 14.29
N ASP A 252 -5.18 5.72 15.17
CA ASP A 252 -4.25 6.71 15.73
C ASP A 252 -3.26 6.04 16.69
N LEU A 253 -1.97 6.27 16.47
CA LEU A 253 -0.91 5.68 17.30
C LEU A 253 -0.48 6.58 18.46
N VAL A 254 -0.90 7.85 18.51
CA VAL A 254 -0.52 8.76 19.61
C VAL A 254 -1.04 8.22 20.95
N SER A 255 -2.28 7.78 20.97
CA SER A 255 -2.89 7.16 22.16
C SER A 255 -2.20 5.85 22.54
N HIS A 256 -1.77 5.07 21.55
CA HIS A 256 -1.02 3.84 21.79
C HIS A 256 0.32 4.17 22.46
N VAL A 257 1.12 5.08 21.89
CA VAL A 257 2.42 5.50 22.46
C VAL A 257 2.26 6.08 23.86
N LYS A 258 1.21 6.86 24.13
CA LYS A 258 0.94 7.38 25.48
C LYS A 258 0.80 6.26 26.51
N LYS A 259 -0.01 5.24 26.22
CA LYS A 259 -0.16 4.05 27.08
C LYS A 259 1.17 3.31 27.27
N LEU A 260 2.03 3.28 26.24
CA LEU A 260 3.34 2.65 26.36
C LEU A 260 4.25 3.36 27.36
N LEU A 261 4.19 4.70 27.40
CA LEU A 261 4.97 5.48 28.36
C LEU A 261 4.47 5.33 29.78
N GLU A 262 3.16 5.35 29.99
CA GLU A 262 2.55 5.08 31.30
C GLU A 262 3.00 3.70 31.83
N ASN A 263 3.07 2.69 30.96
CA ASN A 263 3.57 1.37 31.33
C ASN A 263 5.08 1.35 31.64
N CYS A 264 5.88 2.23 31.04
CA CYS A 264 7.33 2.29 31.30
C CYS A 264 7.67 2.69 32.74
N GLU A 265 6.78 3.39 33.43
CA GLU A 265 6.96 3.77 34.84
C GLU A 265 7.01 2.55 35.76
N SER A 266 6.41 1.42 35.35
CA SER A 266 6.35 0.16 36.10
C SER A 266 7.43 -0.86 35.72
N ILE A 267 8.34 -0.52 34.80
CA ILE A 267 9.34 -1.44 34.26
C ILE A 267 10.70 -1.19 34.92
N ASP A 268 11.29 -2.22 35.53
CA ASP A 268 12.62 -2.13 36.17
C ASP A 268 13.79 -2.46 35.24
N SER A 269 13.54 -2.67 33.94
CA SER A 269 14.55 -3.03 32.95
C SER A 269 14.88 -1.87 32.01
N ARG A 270 16.10 -1.32 32.16
CA ARG A 270 16.64 -0.25 31.31
C ARG A 270 16.65 -0.61 29.81
N ASP A 271 17.03 -1.83 29.45
CA ASP A 271 17.04 -2.29 28.04
C ASP A 271 15.63 -2.34 27.43
N VAL A 272 14.63 -2.76 28.21
CA VAL A 272 13.23 -2.81 27.76
C VAL A 272 12.68 -1.40 27.59
N ILE A 273 12.94 -0.49 28.54
CA ILE A 273 12.53 0.93 28.42
C ILE A 273 13.18 1.55 27.19
N GLU A 274 14.48 1.32 26.96
CA GLU A 274 15.17 1.84 25.78
C GLU A 274 14.50 1.37 24.47
N LYS A 275 14.12 0.10 24.39
CA LYS A 275 13.40 -0.46 23.23
C LYS A 275 12.04 0.20 23.04
N ILE A 276 11.25 0.37 24.10
CA ILE A 276 9.93 1.02 24.04
C ILE A 276 10.06 2.45 23.55
N LEU A 277 10.99 3.22 24.14
CA LEU A 277 11.20 4.62 23.78
C LEU A 277 11.68 4.74 22.31
N LYS A 278 12.54 3.84 21.83
CA LYS A 278 12.94 3.80 20.40
C LYS A 278 11.76 3.59 19.46
N VAL A 279 10.84 2.69 19.81
CA VAL A 279 9.61 2.47 19.03
C VAL A 279 8.74 3.73 19.04
N GLY A 280 8.54 4.35 20.21
CA GLY A 280 7.80 5.61 20.34
C GLY A 280 8.37 6.74 19.48
N ILE A 281 9.71 6.90 19.46
CA ILE A 281 10.39 7.86 18.58
C ILE A 281 10.08 7.58 17.11
N CYS A 282 10.19 6.31 16.68
CA CYS A 282 9.95 5.95 15.28
C CYS A 282 8.50 6.18 14.85
N VAL A 283 7.53 5.96 15.75
CA VAL A 283 6.11 6.18 15.47
C VAL A 283 5.76 7.66 15.34
N LEU A 284 6.32 8.52 16.19
CA LEU A 284 5.94 9.93 16.29
C LEU A 284 6.78 10.86 15.40
N ARG A 285 7.94 10.40 14.92
CA ARG A 285 8.86 11.21 14.10
C ARG A 285 8.16 11.73 12.84
N GLY A 286 8.36 13.01 12.55
CA GLY A 286 7.79 13.69 11.37
C GLY A 286 6.30 14.00 11.50
N SER A 287 5.65 13.66 12.62
CA SER A 287 4.23 13.92 12.81
C SER A 287 3.90 15.40 12.80
N LYS A 288 2.78 15.78 12.16
CA LYS A 288 2.27 17.17 12.15
C LYS A 288 1.41 17.48 13.36
N LYS A 289 0.83 16.46 14.02
CA LYS A 289 0.05 16.60 15.26
C LYS A 289 0.86 17.22 16.41
N THR A 290 0.36 18.29 17.02
CA THR A 290 1.00 18.95 18.18
C THR A 290 1.23 18.01 19.36
N ILE A 291 0.24 17.17 19.67
CA ILE A 291 0.32 16.19 20.77
C ILE A 291 1.45 15.19 20.51
N ALA A 292 1.61 14.73 19.27
CA ALA A 292 2.69 13.81 18.90
C ALA A 292 4.07 14.47 19.04
N LYS A 293 4.20 15.75 18.68
CA LYS A 293 5.46 16.52 18.86
C LYS A 293 5.82 16.69 20.34
N GLN A 294 4.84 17.03 21.19
CA GLN A 294 5.03 17.12 22.64
C GLN A 294 5.45 15.77 23.24
N LEU A 295 4.77 14.70 22.83
CA LEU A 295 5.06 13.35 23.29
C LEU A 295 6.45 12.88 22.84
N LEU A 296 6.84 13.18 21.61
CA LEU A 296 8.18 12.90 21.09
C LEU A 296 9.26 13.61 21.91
N HIS A 297 9.06 14.90 22.22
CA HIS A 297 9.99 15.66 23.05
C HIS A 297 10.16 15.04 24.45
N HIS A 298 9.06 14.63 25.09
CA HIS A 298 9.11 13.94 26.38
C HIS A 298 9.88 12.60 26.30
N ILE A 299 9.66 11.83 25.23
CA ILE A 299 10.37 10.56 24.99
C ILE A 299 11.87 10.78 24.78
N GLU A 300 12.25 11.81 24.02
CA GLU A 300 13.65 12.16 23.79
C GLU A 300 14.36 12.60 25.07
N LEU A 301 13.67 13.35 25.94
CA LEU A 301 14.17 13.70 27.27
C LEU A 301 14.33 12.46 28.17
N ALA A 302 13.35 11.56 28.18
CA ALA A 302 13.46 10.30 28.93
C ALA A 302 14.63 9.44 28.41
N MET A 303 14.82 9.38 27.09
CA MET A 303 15.93 8.67 26.46
C MET A 303 17.30 9.29 26.80
N SER A 304 17.40 10.61 26.90
CA SER A 304 18.66 11.28 27.28
C SER A 304 19.01 11.01 28.75
N LYS A 305 18.04 11.08 29.67
CA LYS A 305 18.20 10.68 31.08
C LYS A 305 18.64 9.22 31.21
N LEU A 306 18.03 8.32 30.44
CA LEU A 306 18.39 6.89 30.42
C LEU A 306 19.86 6.68 30.01
N LYS A 307 20.33 7.40 28.98
CA LYS A 307 21.72 7.34 28.49
C LYS A 307 22.73 7.95 29.45
N ASN A 308 22.34 8.98 30.19
CA ASN A 308 23.18 9.64 31.19
C ASN A 308 23.28 8.86 32.49
N GLY A 309 22.63 7.69 32.59
CA GLY A 309 22.74 6.82 33.74
C GLY A 309 21.78 7.14 34.88
N THR A 310 20.85 8.09 34.71
CA THR A 310 19.85 8.49 35.71
C THR A 310 19.09 7.28 36.27
N TYR A 311 18.79 7.32 37.58
CA TYR A 311 18.00 6.28 38.26
C TYR A 311 16.59 6.19 37.65
N LEU A 312 16.07 4.98 37.47
CA LEU A 312 14.83 4.73 36.71
C LEU A 312 13.63 5.54 37.24
N GLY A 313 13.50 5.67 38.57
CA GLY A 313 12.44 6.46 39.20
C GLY A 313 12.51 7.97 38.96
N ASP A 314 13.66 8.49 38.51
CA ASP A 314 13.87 9.92 38.24
C ASP A 314 13.71 10.28 36.75
N ILE A 315 13.63 9.28 35.87
CA ILE A 315 13.47 9.48 34.42
C ILE A 315 12.15 10.17 34.10
N TRP A 316 11.09 9.82 34.83
CA TRP A 316 9.72 10.26 34.59
C TRP A 316 9.34 11.52 35.37
N LYS A 317 10.20 11.97 36.30
CA LYS A 317 9.97 13.22 37.05
C LYS A 317 10.02 14.39 36.07
N LYS A 318 8.94 15.18 36.06
CA LYS A 318 8.91 16.45 35.34
C LYS A 318 9.95 17.38 35.97
N GLU A 319 10.79 17.96 35.13
CA GLU A 319 11.62 19.09 35.55
C GLU A 319 10.71 20.30 35.67
N ASP A 320 10.64 20.90 36.85
CA ASP A 320 10.05 22.22 37.03
C ASP A 320 10.91 23.23 36.28
N VAL A 321 10.47 23.62 35.09
CA VAL A 321 10.99 24.79 34.38
C VAL A 321 10.43 26.02 35.09
N SER A 322 10.91 26.30 36.30
CA SER A 322 10.60 27.52 37.07
C SER A 322 11.77 27.96 37.96
N ALA A 323 13.02 27.67 37.56
CA ALA A 323 14.21 28.16 38.24
C ALA A 323 15.28 28.75 37.28
N ALA A 324 14.85 29.27 36.11
CA ALA A 324 15.74 29.98 35.20
C ALA A 324 15.10 31.25 34.60
N THR A 325 14.27 31.94 35.38
CA THR A 325 13.87 33.33 35.12
C THR A 325 13.59 34.00 36.47
N ALA A 326 14.66 34.30 37.22
CA ALA A 326 14.62 35.32 38.26
C ALA A 326 15.61 36.42 37.83
N GLU A 327 15.07 37.29 36.98
CA GLU A 327 15.26 38.75 36.96
C GLU A 327 16.68 39.31 37.16
N LEU A 328 17.25 39.77 36.04
CA LEU A 328 18.06 40.98 36.05
C LEU A 328 17.14 42.20 36.11
N SER A 329 17.39 43.06 37.10
CA SER A 329 17.37 44.55 37.09
C SER A 329 16.60 45.17 38.28
N PRO A 330 16.80 46.46 38.58
CA PRO A 330 17.91 46.92 39.42
C PRO A 330 17.38 47.72 40.62
N ASN A 331 18.06 47.71 41.77
CA ASN A 331 18.02 48.91 42.61
C ASN A 331 19.18 49.03 43.61
N THR A 332 19.68 50.26 43.62
CA THR A 332 20.68 50.86 44.47
C THR A 332 20.19 51.02 45.92
N ASN A 333 20.99 50.56 46.88
CA ASN A 333 21.55 51.34 48.01
C ASN A 333 21.80 50.46 49.25
N GLY A 334 23.00 50.61 49.81
CA GLY A 334 23.18 50.67 51.26
C GLY A 334 23.78 49.45 51.96
N GLY A 335 25.11 49.46 52.12
CA GLY A 335 25.70 49.36 53.46
C GLY A 335 26.20 48.01 53.97
N SER A 336 27.53 47.90 53.97
CA SER A 336 28.38 47.45 55.09
C SER A 336 28.45 45.96 55.48
N GLY A 337 29.67 45.40 55.45
CA GLY A 337 29.98 44.14 56.14
C GLY A 337 31.27 43.43 55.71
N PHE A 338 32.41 43.97 56.16
CA PHE A 338 33.79 43.49 55.98
C PHE A 338 34.10 42.02 56.39
N LYS A 339 35.05 41.40 55.67
CA LYS A 339 36.27 40.62 56.07
C LYS A 339 36.47 39.47 55.07
N LYS A 340 37.41 39.48 54.11
CA LYS A 340 38.89 39.63 54.09
C LYS A 340 39.64 38.54 54.88
N TYR A 341 40.20 37.57 54.14
CA TYR A 341 41.48 36.92 54.41
C TYR A 341 42.16 36.63 53.05
N GLU A 342 43.35 37.18 52.87
CA GLU A 342 44.29 36.95 51.77
C GLU A 342 45.22 35.77 52.15
N GLU A 343 45.69 34.99 51.17
CA GLU A 343 47.09 34.97 50.70
C GLU A 343 47.36 33.80 49.71
N ASP A 344 48.09 34.16 48.64
CA ASP A 344 48.58 33.45 47.43
C ASP A 344 49.78 32.50 47.74
N PRO A 345 50.58 31.90 46.79
CA PRO A 345 50.58 31.93 45.31
C PRO A 345 50.86 30.56 44.60
N HIS A 346 50.67 30.46 43.27
CA HIS A 346 51.68 29.96 42.30
C HIS A 346 51.16 29.85 40.85
N ASP A 347 51.97 30.37 39.93
CA ASP A 347 51.86 30.49 38.46
C ASP A 347 51.57 29.20 37.66
N CYS A 348 50.82 29.35 36.56
CA CYS A 348 51.22 28.89 35.22
C CYS A 348 50.23 29.41 34.16
N GLU A 349 50.72 30.27 33.26
CA GLU A 349 50.07 30.61 32.00
C GLU A 349 49.65 29.36 31.21
N LYS A 350 48.38 29.29 30.80
CA LYS A 350 47.96 28.63 29.56
C LYS A 350 46.96 29.52 28.84
N VAL A 351 47.47 30.18 27.81
CA VAL A 351 46.69 30.84 26.76
C VAL A 351 45.64 29.85 26.24
N SER A 352 44.36 30.16 26.44
CA SER A 352 43.26 29.48 25.77
C SER A 352 43.00 30.15 24.41
N PRO A 353 42.74 29.40 23.33
CA PRO A 353 42.43 29.99 22.03
C PRO A 353 41.03 30.64 22.05
N PRO A 354 40.73 31.54 21.10
CA PRO A 354 39.49 32.31 21.13
C PRO A 354 38.28 31.39 20.98
N LYS A 355 37.27 31.58 21.84
CA LYS A 355 35.93 31.00 21.71
C LYS A 355 35.31 31.47 20.38
N LEU A 356 35.49 30.69 19.32
CA LEU A 356 34.57 30.71 18.17
C LEU A 356 33.32 29.93 18.58
N SER A 357 32.44 30.61 19.31
CA SER A 357 31.11 30.09 19.65
C SER A 357 30.08 30.78 18.75
N SER A 358 29.97 30.33 17.51
CA SER A 358 28.68 30.30 16.83
C SER A 358 28.25 28.85 16.84
N ASN A 359 27.34 28.50 17.75
CA ASN A 359 26.74 27.17 17.83
C ASN A 359 25.91 26.93 16.56
N PHE A 360 26.57 26.53 15.48
CA PHE A 360 25.92 26.00 14.29
C PHE A 360 25.52 24.55 14.59
N ASP A 361 24.31 24.38 15.12
CA ASP A 361 23.75 23.05 15.32
C ASP A 361 23.26 22.50 13.97
N HIS A 362 24.16 21.78 13.30
CA HIS A 362 23.90 21.06 12.05
C HIS A 362 22.63 20.19 12.11
N ARG A 363 22.17 19.75 13.29
CA ARG A 363 20.91 18.98 13.42
C ARG A 363 19.68 19.85 13.32
N VAL A 364 19.70 21.04 13.92
CA VAL A 364 18.61 22.01 13.82
C VAL A 364 18.49 22.52 12.38
N GLU A 365 19.62 22.78 11.72
CA GLU A 365 19.62 23.18 10.31
C GLU A 365 19.19 22.03 9.38
N SER A 366 19.58 20.78 9.67
CA SER A 366 19.08 19.60 8.93
C SER A 366 17.56 19.45 9.03
N LEU A 367 16.98 19.64 10.21
CA LEU A 367 15.53 19.56 10.41
C LEU A 367 14.78 20.67 9.67
N LYS A 368 15.32 21.90 9.64
CA LYS A 368 14.74 23.00 8.84
C LYS A 368 14.75 22.67 7.34
N LEU A 369 15.82 22.05 6.83
CA LEU A 369 15.90 21.62 5.44
C LEU A 369 14.89 20.50 5.13
N GLU A 370 14.71 19.55 6.04
CA GLU A 370 13.70 18.49 5.89
C GLU A 370 12.27 19.08 5.85
N ASP A 371 11.95 20.00 6.77
CA ASP A 371 10.66 20.71 6.80
C ASP A 371 10.43 21.54 5.53
N GLU A 372 11.47 22.19 5.00
CA GLU A 372 11.41 22.96 3.76
C GLU A 372 11.17 22.06 2.54
N ILE A 373 11.86 20.93 2.45
CA ILE A 373 11.65 19.93 1.40
C ILE A 373 10.22 19.41 1.45
N ASP A 374 9.71 19.05 2.62
CA ASP A 374 8.33 18.57 2.78
C ASP A 374 7.31 19.63 2.36
N HIS A 375 7.55 20.90 2.69
CA HIS A 375 6.68 22.00 2.26
C HIS A 375 6.70 22.18 0.73
N ILE A 376 7.88 22.10 0.10
CA ILE A 376 8.03 22.18 -1.35
C ILE A 376 7.29 21.02 -2.03
N LEU A 377 7.45 19.79 -1.54
CA LEU A 377 6.80 18.60 -2.09
C LEU A 377 5.27 18.65 -1.94
N ASP A 378 4.76 19.12 -0.80
CA ASP A 378 3.31 19.31 -0.59
C ASP A 378 2.73 20.36 -1.53
N ARG A 379 3.42 21.50 -1.71
CA ARG A 379 3.03 22.53 -2.68
C ARG A 379 3.03 22.00 -4.11
N LEU A 380 4.05 21.25 -4.50
CA LEU A 380 4.13 20.63 -5.82
C LEU A 380 2.97 19.65 -6.04
N LYS A 381 2.70 18.77 -5.07
CA LYS A 381 1.60 17.80 -5.14
C LYS A 381 0.25 18.50 -5.28
N LYS A 382 0.01 19.57 -4.53
CA LYS A 382 -1.23 20.38 -4.62
C LYS A 382 -1.36 21.07 -5.98
N SER A 383 -0.27 21.66 -6.49
CA SER A 383 -0.26 22.27 -7.83
C SER A 383 -0.62 21.26 -8.91
N GLN A 384 0.06 20.11 -8.93
CA GLN A 384 -0.19 19.05 -9.91
C GLN A 384 -1.62 18.47 -9.82
N ALA A 385 -2.17 18.36 -8.61
CA ALA A 385 -3.55 17.92 -8.43
C ALA A 385 -4.58 18.93 -8.97
N ILE A 386 -4.31 20.23 -8.83
CA ILE A 386 -5.15 21.30 -9.41
C ILE A 386 -5.04 21.29 -10.94
N GLU A 387 -3.83 21.22 -11.47
CA GLU A 387 -3.57 21.13 -12.91
C GLU A 387 -4.25 19.91 -13.54
N TYR A 388 -4.12 18.73 -12.93
CA TYR A 388 -4.79 17.52 -13.39
C TYR A 388 -6.31 17.67 -13.41
N ARG A 389 -6.90 18.19 -12.33
CA ARG A 389 -8.36 18.37 -12.22
C ARG A 389 -8.87 19.35 -13.28
N LEU A 390 -8.18 20.46 -13.47
CA LEU A 390 -8.51 21.43 -14.51
C LEU A 390 -8.41 20.81 -15.91
N ALA A 391 -7.36 20.01 -16.16
CA ALA A 391 -7.20 19.30 -17.42
C ALA A 391 -8.34 18.33 -17.69
N GLU A 392 -8.67 17.49 -16.71
CA GLU A 392 -9.76 16.52 -16.77
C GLU A 392 -11.11 17.19 -17.04
N GLU A 393 -11.43 18.24 -16.29
CA GLU A 393 -12.68 18.99 -16.46
C GLU A 393 -12.81 19.57 -17.89
N LYS A 394 -11.76 20.25 -18.37
CA LYS A 394 -11.78 20.90 -19.69
C LYS A 394 -11.79 19.89 -20.83
N LEU A 395 -11.01 18.81 -20.75
CA LEU A 395 -10.98 17.76 -21.77
C LEU A 395 -12.32 17.02 -21.85
N LEU A 396 -12.93 16.71 -20.70
CA LEU A 396 -14.25 16.07 -20.67
C LEU A 396 -15.35 17.00 -21.18
N ALA A 397 -15.31 18.29 -20.84
CA ALA A 397 -16.23 19.28 -21.38
C ALA A 397 -16.11 19.38 -22.91
N GLN A 398 -14.88 19.41 -23.44
CA GLN A 398 -14.63 19.44 -24.88
C GLN A 398 -15.12 18.17 -25.59
N LYS A 399 -14.85 17.00 -25.00
CA LYS A 399 -15.36 15.72 -25.52
C LYS A 399 -16.89 15.73 -25.61
N ASN A 400 -17.57 16.13 -24.53
CA ASN A 400 -19.03 16.17 -24.49
C ASN A 400 -19.59 17.17 -25.51
N PHE A 401 -18.94 18.32 -25.68
CA PHE A 401 -19.32 19.30 -26.70
C PHE A 401 -19.23 18.71 -28.11
N ILE A 402 -18.14 18.02 -28.45
CA ILE A 402 -17.96 17.35 -29.74
C ILE A 402 -19.02 16.26 -29.95
N LEU A 403 -19.31 15.44 -28.92
CA LEU A 403 -20.36 14.42 -29.00
C LEU A 403 -21.75 15.01 -29.27
N ASN A 404 -22.09 16.13 -28.62
CA ASN A 404 -23.34 16.83 -28.89
C ASN A 404 -23.41 17.35 -30.33
N LEU A 405 -22.29 17.83 -30.89
CA LEU A 405 -22.22 18.24 -32.30
C LEU A 405 -22.43 17.07 -33.26
N TYR A 406 -21.89 15.88 -32.95
CA TYR A 406 -22.15 14.66 -33.74
C TYR A 406 -23.63 14.28 -33.71
N GLN A 407 -24.27 14.29 -32.54
CA GLN A 407 -25.71 14.03 -32.43
C GLN A 407 -26.54 15.03 -33.24
N GLN A 408 -26.15 16.31 -33.21
CA GLN A 408 -26.82 17.34 -33.98
C GLN A 408 -26.62 17.14 -35.49
N LEU A 409 -25.41 16.77 -35.92
CA LEU A 409 -25.13 16.42 -37.31
C LEU A 409 -26.00 15.26 -37.80
N ASP A 410 -26.18 14.22 -36.99
CA ASP A 410 -27.00 13.07 -37.35
C ASP A 410 -28.47 13.46 -37.52
N LYS A 411 -28.97 14.37 -36.67
CA LYS A 411 -30.31 14.93 -36.81
C LYS A 411 -30.46 15.75 -38.09
N GLU A 412 -29.53 16.68 -38.35
CA GLU A 412 -29.52 17.52 -39.55
C GLU A 412 -29.45 16.69 -40.84
N LYS A 413 -28.67 15.59 -40.85
CA LYS A 413 -28.63 14.62 -41.95
C LYS A 413 -29.95 13.87 -42.14
N CYS A 414 -30.59 13.45 -41.05
CA CYS A 414 -31.89 12.78 -41.12
C CYS A 414 -32.96 13.71 -41.71
N ASP A 415 -32.97 14.98 -41.31
CA ASP A 415 -33.91 15.99 -41.82
C ASP A 415 -33.65 16.26 -43.31
N LEU A 416 -32.38 16.37 -43.73
CA LEU A 416 -32.00 16.49 -45.13
C LEU A 416 -32.49 15.30 -45.98
N SER A 417 -32.37 14.07 -45.47
CA SER A 417 -32.82 12.86 -46.17
C SER A 417 -34.35 12.77 -46.32
N ARG A 418 -35.13 13.47 -45.49
CA ARG A 418 -36.59 13.41 -45.47
C ARG A 418 -37.25 14.45 -46.39
N HIS A 419 -36.52 15.48 -46.82
CA HIS A 419 -37.06 16.57 -47.65
C HIS A 419 -36.79 16.36 -49.16
N THR A 420 -37.87 16.23 -49.94
CA THR A 420 -37.87 16.00 -51.41
C THR A 420 -38.06 17.28 -52.24
N SER A 421 -38.23 18.46 -51.63
CA SER A 421 -38.53 19.71 -52.34
C SER A 421 -37.27 20.57 -52.52
N SER A 422 -37.01 20.99 -53.76
CA SER A 422 -35.80 21.70 -54.21
C SER A 422 -35.56 23.06 -53.52
N LYS A 423 -36.60 23.75 -53.02
CA LYS A 423 -36.46 25.13 -52.51
C LYS A 423 -35.90 25.27 -51.08
N GLY A 424 -35.66 24.16 -50.38
CA GLY A 424 -35.13 24.13 -49.00
C GLY A 424 -34.00 23.11 -48.78
N GLN A 425 -33.54 22.43 -49.83
CA GLN A 425 -32.43 21.48 -49.73
C GLN A 425 -31.09 22.18 -49.59
N ASP A 426 -30.88 23.31 -50.27
CA ASP A 426 -29.60 24.04 -50.24
C ASP A 426 -29.28 24.56 -48.82
N SER A 427 -30.29 25.07 -48.09
CA SER A 427 -30.11 25.54 -46.72
C SER A 427 -29.81 24.41 -45.72
N LEU A 428 -30.40 23.22 -45.93
CA LEU A 428 -30.12 22.04 -45.11
C LEU A 428 -28.74 21.45 -45.41
N LEU A 429 -28.31 21.46 -46.68
CA LEU A 429 -26.96 21.08 -47.09
C LEU A 429 -25.92 22.01 -46.46
N ASP A 430 -26.15 23.33 -46.49
CA ASP A 430 -25.29 24.32 -45.84
C ASP A 430 -25.21 24.10 -44.33
N ALA A 431 -26.33 23.78 -43.67
CA ALA A 431 -26.35 23.47 -42.24
C ALA A 431 -25.47 22.26 -41.91
N VAL A 432 -25.61 21.16 -42.65
CA VAL A 432 -24.80 19.94 -42.50
C VAL A 432 -23.32 20.23 -42.75
N LEU A 433 -22.99 20.97 -43.82
CA LEU A 433 -21.60 21.32 -44.15
C LEU A 433 -20.97 22.20 -43.07
N ASN A 434 -21.71 23.20 -42.58
CA ASN A 434 -21.27 24.07 -41.49
C ASN A 434 -21.03 23.28 -40.20
N ARG A 435 -21.90 22.31 -39.88
CA ARG A 435 -21.73 21.43 -38.72
C ARG A 435 -20.49 20.55 -38.84
N VAL A 436 -20.27 19.94 -40.00
CA VAL A 436 -19.05 19.14 -40.26
C VAL A 436 -17.80 19.99 -40.09
N ASN A 437 -17.80 21.22 -40.62
CA ASN A 437 -16.67 22.13 -40.47
C ASN A 437 -16.47 22.56 -39.01
N GLN A 438 -17.54 22.76 -38.25
CA GLN A 438 -17.46 23.02 -36.82
C GLN A 438 -16.83 21.85 -36.07
N ILE A 439 -17.31 20.62 -36.29
CA ILE A 439 -16.75 19.41 -35.67
C ILE A 439 -15.25 19.29 -35.96
N LYS A 440 -14.83 19.50 -37.22
CA LYS A 440 -13.41 19.46 -37.59
C LYS A 440 -12.58 20.47 -36.79
N ARG A 441 -13.06 21.71 -36.61
CA ARG A 441 -12.37 22.72 -35.80
C ARG A 441 -12.28 22.30 -34.33
N GLU A 442 -13.36 21.77 -33.77
CA GLU A 442 -13.41 21.37 -32.37
C GLU A 442 -12.56 20.12 -32.05
N VAL A 443 -12.43 19.21 -33.01
CA VAL A 443 -11.52 18.05 -32.91
C VAL A 443 -10.06 18.50 -32.97
N LEU A 444 -9.72 19.47 -33.84
CA LEU A 444 -8.39 20.08 -33.84
C LEU A 444 -8.10 20.78 -32.51
N ARG A 445 -9.07 21.52 -31.97
CA ARG A 445 -8.96 22.15 -30.65
C ARG A 445 -8.70 21.12 -29.54
N LEU A 446 -9.40 19.98 -29.55
CA LEU A 446 -9.15 18.90 -28.59
C LEU A 446 -7.72 18.36 -28.72
N LYS A 447 -7.20 18.23 -29.94
CA LYS A 447 -5.82 17.80 -30.18
C LYS A 447 -4.80 18.79 -29.63
N ASP A 448 -5.07 20.10 -29.74
CA ASP A 448 -4.23 21.12 -29.12
C ASP A 448 -4.29 21.04 -27.58
N MET A 449 -5.47 20.75 -27.02
CA MET A 449 -5.64 20.53 -25.58
C MET A 449 -4.87 19.30 -25.06
N GLU A 450 -4.69 18.25 -25.87
CA GLU A 450 -3.92 17.05 -25.48
C GLU A 450 -2.45 17.34 -25.16
N GLU A 451 -1.91 18.49 -25.57
CA GLU A 451 -0.55 18.93 -25.23
C GLU A 451 -0.29 18.99 -23.72
N VAL A 452 -1.34 19.15 -22.88
CA VAL A 452 -1.21 19.08 -21.41
C VAL A 452 -0.67 17.76 -20.89
N ALA A 453 -0.68 16.68 -21.69
CA ALA A 453 -0.03 15.42 -21.35
C ALA A 453 1.50 15.58 -21.11
N LYS A 454 2.10 16.64 -21.67
CA LYS A 454 3.52 17.00 -21.45
C LYS A 454 3.74 17.77 -20.13
N GLY A 455 2.66 18.10 -19.40
CA GLY A 455 2.64 18.94 -18.21
C GLY A 455 2.44 20.43 -18.55
N PHE A 456 1.68 21.16 -17.71
CA PHE A 456 1.28 22.55 -17.98
C PHE A 456 2.48 23.48 -18.21
N GLY A 457 3.59 23.27 -17.51
CA GLY A 457 4.82 24.06 -17.70
C GLY A 457 5.48 23.90 -19.08
N ARG A 458 5.11 22.89 -19.88
CA ARG A 458 5.63 22.66 -21.24
C ARG A 458 4.62 23.00 -22.34
N VAL A 459 3.39 23.34 -21.98
CA VAL A 459 2.35 23.69 -22.94
C VAL A 459 2.55 25.13 -23.43
N PRO A 460 2.42 25.41 -24.73
CA PRO A 460 2.45 26.77 -25.25
C PRO A 460 1.45 27.68 -24.53
N LYS A 461 1.89 28.89 -24.14
CA LYS A 461 1.08 29.84 -23.35
C LYS A 461 -0.28 30.17 -23.99
N HIS A 462 -0.34 30.25 -25.32
CA HIS A 462 -1.59 30.53 -26.04
C HIS A 462 -2.64 29.43 -25.81
N ILE A 463 -2.25 28.16 -25.76
CA ILE A 463 -3.15 27.04 -25.49
C ILE A 463 -3.66 27.11 -24.04
N LEU A 464 -2.78 27.40 -23.08
CA LEU A 464 -3.16 27.54 -21.67
C LEU A 464 -4.16 28.68 -21.44
N LYS A 465 -3.96 29.80 -22.14
CA LYS A 465 -4.88 30.94 -22.09
C LYS A 465 -6.22 30.63 -22.74
N GLU A 466 -6.22 30.17 -23.98
CA GLU A 466 -7.44 29.97 -24.77
C GLU A 466 -8.28 28.79 -24.32
N GLN A 467 -7.63 27.68 -23.94
CA GLN A 467 -8.33 26.41 -23.65
C GLN A 467 -8.53 26.15 -22.15
N TYR A 468 -7.60 26.65 -21.33
CA TYR A 468 -7.60 26.41 -19.88
C TYR A 468 -7.90 27.67 -19.04
N GLY A 469 -7.97 28.86 -19.66
CA GLY A 469 -8.27 30.10 -18.96
C GLY A 469 -7.19 30.53 -17.97
N LEU A 470 -5.94 30.09 -18.21
CA LEU A 470 -4.79 30.45 -17.37
C LEU A 470 -4.05 31.62 -18.01
N ASP A 471 -4.18 32.80 -17.39
CA ASP A 471 -3.31 33.94 -17.69
C ASP A 471 -1.98 33.75 -16.96
N ILE A 472 -0.94 33.40 -17.69
CA ILE A 472 0.43 33.37 -17.17
C ILE A 472 0.99 34.79 -17.32
N GLU A 473 0.71 35.64 -16.32
CA GLU A 473 1.40 36.93 -16.17
C GLU A 473 2.91 36.70 -16.00
N HIS A 474 3.69 37.66 -16.49
CA HIS A 474 5.13 37.56 -16.73
C HIS A 474 6.00 37.50 -15.47
#